data_AF-A0A828RJY6-F1
#
_entry.id   AF-A0A828RJY6-F1
#
_cell.length_a   1.000
_cell.length_b   1.000
_cell.length_c   1.000
_cell.angle_alpha   90.00
_cell.angle_beta   90.00
_cell.angle_gamma   90.00
#
_symmetry.space_group_name_H-M   'P 1'
#
loop_
_entity.id
_entity.type
_entity.pdbx_description
1 polymer ?
#
loop_
_entity_poly.entity_id
_entity_poly.type
_entity_poly.pdbx_seq_one_letter_code
_entity_poly.pdbx_strand_id
1 'polypeptide(L)'
;GYLKRTQNRKDGKFSTYDYVLQEIPKPENHSSVPKGDLPKPEKSKSEKPIPENQGLLITDNTNTDLNNTNKVLSDAQHSVKDVFELWQNNWGFPNGIAQQDLTEWTNKYGADLVLHVITYALRRNIASKGADRYLAKTFERYDQQSIKTVEQAKKSEQQHEQQMSREYQQKSGSRKRQPINEPMPEWFKKQQEEQPNKQHYERIDDSGDPMPHD
;
A
#
# COMPACT_ATOMS: atom_id res chain seq x y z
N GLY A 1 -3.80 -6.74 33.72
CA GLY A 1 -2.37 -6.52 34.03
C GLY A 1 -1.75 -5.65 32.94
N TYR A 2 -0.97 -4.66 33.34
CA TYR A 2 -0.20 -3.74 32.52
C TYR A 2 1.18 -4.33 32.25
N LEU A 3 1.59 -4.38 30.98
CA LEU A 3 2.89 -4.90 30.59
C LEU A 3 3.88 -3.74 30.46
N LYS A 4 4.94 -3.75 31.26
CA LYS A 4 6.06 -2.82 31.15
C LYS A 4 7.21 -3.49 30.39
N ARG A 5 7.70 -2.84 29.34
CA ARG A 5 8.89 -3.25 28.59
C ARG A 5 10.03 -2.27 28.84
N THR A 6 11.14 -2.75 29.37
CA THR A 6 12.38 -1.95 29.53
C THR A 6 13.41 -2.36 28.47
N GLN A 7 14.02 -1.39 27.81
CA GLN A 7 15.04 -1.61 26.78
C GLN A 7 16.43 -1.31 27.34
N ASN A 8 17.30 -2.32 27.35
CA ASN A 8 18.65 -2.19 27.91
C ASN A 8 19.70 -1.99 26.81
N ARG A 9 20.67 -1.11 27.09
CA ARG A 9 21.83 -0.85 26.22
C ARG A 9 23.09 -1.50 26.80
N LYS A 10 23.90 -2.10 25.93
CA LYS A 10 25.27 -2.54 26.21
C LYS A 10 26.16 -2.01 25.08
N ASP A 11 27.29 -1.40 25.44
CA ASP A 11 28.25 -0.82 24.48
C ASP A 11 27.62 0.11 23.44
N GLY A 12 26.72 0.99 23.88
CA GLY A 12 26.03 1.97 23.03
C GLY A 12 24.98 1.37 22.09
N LYS A 13 24.81 0.04 22.05
CA LYS A 13 23.82 -0.66 21.22
C LYS A 13 22.70 -1.24 22.07
N PHE A 14 21.49 -1.28 21.52
CA PHE A 14 20.36 -1.96 22.16
C PHE A 14 20.63 -3.46 22.18
N SER A 15 20.53 -4.07 23.36
CA SER A 15 20.96 -5.46 23.57
C SER A 15 19.82 -6.39 23.95
N THR A 16 18.96 -6.00 24.89
CA THR A 16 17.99 -6.89 25.53
C THR A 16 16.75 -6.13 25.98
N TYR A 17 15.66 -6.87 26.15
CA TYR A 17 14.38 -6.35 26.64
C TYR A 17 13.92 -7.17 27.83
N ASP A 18 13.48 -6.49 28.90
CA ASP A 18 12.83 -7.14 30.03
C ASP A 18 11.34 -6.79 30.05
N TYR A 19 10.52 -7.76 30.42
CA TYR A 19 9.07 -7.64 30.48
C TYR A 19 8.59 -7.85 31.92
N VAL A 20 7.81 -6.92 32.45
CA VAL A 20 7.23 -7.01 33.78
C VAL A 20 5.73 -6.80 33.69
N LEU A 21 4.95 -7.81 34.10
CA LEU A 21 3.50 -7.74 34.19
C LEU A 21 3.10 -7.17 35.56
N GLN A 22 2.32 -6.11 35.58
CA GLN A 22 1.86 -5.42 36.79
C GLN A 22 0.34 -5.45 36.83
N GLU A 23 -0.28 -5.69 37.98
CA GLU A 23 -1.75 -5.72 38.05
C GLU A 23 -2.38 -4.33 38.15
N ILE A 24 -1.63 -3.35 38.66
CA ILE A 24 -2.08 -1.97 38.94
C ILE A 24 -1.11 -0.99 38.25
N PRO A 25 -1.59 0.08 37.59
CA PRO A 25 -0.69 1.01 36.90
C PRO A 25 0.04 1.89 37.92
N LYS A 26 1.38 1.90 37.86
CA LYS A 26 2.21 2.82 38.68
C LYS A 26 2.33 4.17 37.95
N PRO A 27 2.07 5.32 38.60
CA PRO A 27 2.40 6.62 38.02
C PRO A 27 3.92 6.75 37.95
N GLU A 28 4.47 6.91 36.74
CA GLU A 28 5.90 7.05 36.53
C GLU A 28 6.33 8.50 36.76
N ASN A 29 7.05 8.75 37.87
CA ASN A 29 7.82 9.99 38.03
C ASN A 29 8.97 9.97 37.02
N HIS A 30 8.89 10.78 35.98
CA HIS A 30 9.98 10.99 35.03
C HIS A 30 11.14 11.74 35.71
N SER A 31 11.98 11.03 36.44
CA SER A 31 13.27 11.54 36.92
C SER A 31 14.39 10.65 36.42
N SER A 32 14.86 10.95 35.21
CA SER A 32 16.18 10.51 34.73
C SER A 32 16.68 11.47 33.64
N VAL A 33 17.00 12.70 34.05
CA VAL A 33 17.85 13.59 33.25
C VAL A 33 19.32 13.26 33.59
N PRO A 34 20.23 13.16 32.59
CA PRO A 34 21.65 12.93 32.84
C PRO A 34 22.28 14.12 33.61
N LYS A 35 23.10 13.82 34.62
CA LYS A 35 23.88 14.82 35.37
C LYS A 35 24.88 15.52 34.44
N GLY A 36 24.63 16.79 34.13
CA GLY A 36 25.62 17.75 33.66
C GLY A 36 25.77 18.85 34.70
N ASP A 37 27.00 19.16 35.09
CA ASP A 37 27.36 20.16 36.10
C ASP A 37 26.89 21.57 35.71
N LEU A 38 26.23 22.29 36.63
CA LEU A 38 26.22 23.77 36.86
C LEU A 38 24.99 24.19 37.74
N PRO A 39 25.02 25.39 38.37
CA PRO A 39 25.17 25.64 39.82
C PRO A 39 23.88 25.49 40.68
N LYS A 40 24.07 25.32 42.00
CA LYS A 40 22.99 25.22 43.02
C LYS A 40 22.14 26.50 43.14
N PRO A 41 20.81 26.39 43.22
CA PRO A 41 19.96 27.36 43.89
C PRO A 41 19.38 26.83 45.22
N GLU A 42 18.93 27.78 46.02
CA GLU A 42 18.70 27.75 47.47
C GLU A 42 17.61 26.80 47.97
N LYS A 43 17.73 26.45 49.26
CA LYS A 43 16.76 25.69 50.05
C LYS A 43 15.44 26.47 50.20
N SER A 44 14.31 25.83 49.94
CA SER A 44 13.00 26.29 50.43
C SER A 44 12.31 25.20 51.26
N LYS A 45 11.50 25.68 52.21
CA LYS A 45 11.09 25.01 53.45
C LYS A 45 10.00 23.98 53.22
N SER A 46 10.02 22.96 54.06
CA SER A 46 9.00 21.93 54.24
C SER A 46 7.66 22.50 54.71
N GLU A 47 6.58 22.20 54.00
CA GLU A 47 5.21 22.26 54.50
C GLU A 47 4.45 21.01 53.99
N LYS A 48 3.83 20.26 54.91
CA LYS A 48 2.90 19.14 54.65
C LYS A 48 1.52 19.57 55.20
N PRO A 49 0.44 18.82 54.96
CA PRO A 49 -0.32 18.64 53.73
C PRO A 49 -1.75 19.22 53.87
N ILE A 50 -2.45 19.54 52.77
CA ILE A 50 -3.90 19.79 52.80
C ILE A 50 -4.55 18.84 51.79
N PRO A 51 -5.47 17.94 52.23
CA PRO A 51 -6.21 17.07 51.33
C PRO A 51 -7.44 17.82 50.83
N GLU A 52 -7.30 18.57 49.74
CA GLU A 52 -8.46 19.09 49.02
C GLU A 52 -8.82 18.14 47.87
N ASN A 53 -9.84 17.35 48.13
CA ASN A 53 -10.58 16.59 47.15
C ASN A 53 -11.40 17.59 46.32
N GLN A 54 -10.81 18.14 45.26
CA GLN A 54 -11.52 18.89 44.23
C GLN A 54 -11.46 18.09 42.94
N GLY A 55 -12.63 17.64 42.47
CA GLY A 55 -12.76 16.84 41.26
C GLY A 55 -12.20 17.58 40.05
N LEU A 56 -11.14 17.02 39.45
CA LEU A 56 -10.59 17.52 38.20
C LEU A 56 -11.14 16.69 37.04
N LEU A 57 -12.24 17.23 36.51
CA LEU A 57 -12.41 17.59 35.10
C LEU A 57 -11.47 16.86 34.13
N ILE A 58 -12.10 15.97 33.36
CA ILE A 58 -11.63 15.44 32.08
C ILE A 58 -11.08 16.63 31.26
N THR A 59 -9.76 16.75 31.16
CA THR A 59 -9.13 17.75 30.31
C THR A 59 -9.01 17.17 28.90
N ASP A 60 -10.03 17.51 28.12
CA ASP A 60 -9.93 17.93 26.73
C ASP A 60 -9.15 17.03 25.77
N ASN A 61 -9.93 16.16 25.13
CA ASN A 61 -9.76 15.80 23.73
C ASN A 61 -9.25 17.03 22.96
N THR A 62 -8.06 16.96 22.35
CA THR A 62 -7.67 17.93 21.33
C THR A 62 -8.57 17.73 20.12
N ASN A 63 -9.79 18.26 20.19
CA ASN A 63 -10.46 18.80 19.04
C ASN A 63 -9.61 19.99 18.63
N THR A 64 -8.70 19.78 17.68
CA THR A 64 -8.20 20.90 16.89
C THR A 64 -9.43 21.47 16.20
N ASP A 65 -9.92 22.60 16.70
CA ASP A 65 -10.94 23.41 16.05
C ASP A 65 -10.44 23.78 14.64
N LEU A 66 -10.78 22.96 13.65
CA LEU A 66 -10.84 23.32 12.25
C LEU A 66 -12.13 24.12 11.99
N ASN A 67 -12.38 25.13 12.81
CA ASN A 67 -13.51 26.04 12.64
C ASN A 67 -13.06 27.30 11.89
N ASN A 68 -12.61 27.14 10.65
CA ASN A 68 -12.62 28.29 9.72
C ASN A 68 -12.59 27.93 8.23
N THR A 69 -13.57 27.16 7.72
CA THR A 69 -13.99 27.26 6.29
C THR A 69 -15.43 26.76 6.05
N ASN A 70 -16.41 27.19 6.85
CA ASN A 70 -17.81 26.91 6.54
C ASN A 70 -18.37 27.92 5.54
N LYS A 71 -18.27 27.60 4.24
CA LYS A 71 -19.34 27.98 3.30
C LYS A 71 -19.51 27.11 2.04
N VAL A 72 -19.00 25.87 2.02
CA VAL A 72 -19.24 24.94 0.88
C VAL A 72 -19.54 23.48 1.28
N LEU A 73 -19.37 23.07 2.55
CA LEU A 73 -19.37 21.63 2.93
C LEU A 73 -20.59 21.19 3.77
N SER A 74 -21.69 21.95 3.78
CA SER A 74 -22.90 21.61 4.55
C SER A 74 -23.65 20.36 4.04
N ASP A 75 -23.29 19.84 2.87
CA ASP A 75 -23.97 18.73 2.20
C ASP A 75 -23.18 17.41 2.26
N ALA A 76 -22.04 17.37 2.96
CA ALA A 76 -21.24 16.14 3.07
C ALA A 76 -21.96 15.10 3.95
N GLN A 77 -22.27 13.94 3.37
CA GLN A 77 -22.97 12.88 4.10
C GLN A 77 -22.06 12.15 5.09
N HIS A 78 -20.74 12.14 4.82
CA HIS A 78 -19.76 11.41 5.61
C HIS A 78 -18.78 12.35 6.32
N SER A 79 -18.27 11.89 7.45
CA SER A 79 -17.25 12.58 8.24
C SER A 79 -15.84 12.10 7.89
N VAL A 80 -14.84 12.89 8.28
CA VAL A 80 -13.42 12.47 8.28
C VAL A 80 -13.26 11.13 9.00
N LYS A 81 -13.98 10.91 10.10
CA LYS A 81 -13.92 9.66 10.87
C LYS A 81 -14.28 8.42 10.03
N ASP A 82 -15.28 8.54 9.15
CA ASP A 82 -15.73 7.43 8.30
C ASP A 82 -14.66 7.02 7.29
N VAL A 83 -13.90 8.00 6.79
CA VAL A 83 -12.75 7.77 5.89
C VAL A 83 -11.66 6.97 6.60
N PHE A 84 -11.30 7.37 7.83
CA PHE A 84 -10.30 6.67 8.63
C PHE A 84 -10.76 5.26 9.03
N GLU A 85 -12.03 5.10 9.38
CA GLU A 85 -12.60 3.80 9.72
C GLU A 85 -12.59 2.85 8.51
N LEU A 86 -13.02 3.33 7.34
CA LEU A 86 -12.99 2.54 6.11
C LEU A 86 -11.57 2.10 5.75
N TRP A 87 -10.60 3.02 5.85
CA TRP A 87 -9.19 2.69 5.65
C TRP A 87 -8.76 1.60 6.63
N GLN A 88 -9.00 1.81 7.93
CA GLN A 88 -8.52 0.92 8.99
C GLN A 88 -9.10 -0.49 8.86
N ASN A 89 -10.38 -0.60 8.54
CA ASN A 89 -11.09 -1.87 8.40
C ASN A 89 -10.55 -2.73 7.25
N ASN A 90 -9.95 -2.12 6.22
CA ASN A 90 -9.48 -2.85 5.04
C ASN A 90 -7.95 -3.01 4.97
N TRP A 91 -7.20 -2.01 5.42
CA TRP A 91 -5.74 -1.97 5.28
C TRP A 91 -4.99 -1.95 6.62
N GLY A 92 -5.71 -1.96 7.74
CA GLY A 92 -5.16 -1.82 9.08
C GLY A 92 -4.88 -0.35 9.44
N PHE A 93 -4.29 -0.15 10.63
CA PHE A 93 -4.03 1.20 11.14
C PHE A 93 -3.16 2.00 10.15
N PRO A 94 -3.60 3.20 9.71
CA PRO A 94 -2.83 4.04 8.79
C PRO A 94 -1.51 4.49 9.44
N ASN A 95 -0.42 4.47 8.67
CA ASN A 95 0.84 5.08 9.11
C ASN A 95 0.69 6.62 9.18
N GLY A 96 1.56 7.31 9.91
CA GLY A 96 1.48 8.76 10.12
C GLY A 96 1.39 9.59 8.83
N ILE A 97 2.08 9.18 7.76
CA ILE A 97 1.98 9.82 6.44
C ILE A 97 0.55 9.68 5.88
N ALA A 98 0.02 8.45 5.84
CA ALA A 98 -1.34 8.20 5.36
C ALA A 98 -2.39 8.93 6.22
N GLN A 99 -2.17 9.09 7.53
CA GLN A 99 -3.08 9.86 8.37
C GLN A 99 -3.11 11.35 7.99
N GLN A 100 -1.93 11.94 7.74
CA GLN A 100 -1.82 13.31 7.28
C GLN A 100 -2.51 13.47 5.91
N ASP A 101 -2.17 12.60 4.96
CA ASP A 101 -2.69 12.65 3.59
C ASP A 101 -4.21 12.49 3.55
N LEU A 102 -4.77 11.55 4.33
CA LEU A 102 -6.23 11.38 4.44
C LEU A 102 -6.91 12.64 4.99
N THR A 103 -6.30 13.31 5.96
CA THR A 103 -6.83 14.55 6.52
C THR A 103 -6.80 15.67 5.47
N GLU A 104 -5.68 15.81 4.76
CA GLU A 104 -5.51 16.82 3.70
C GLU A 104 -6.49 16.59 2.54
N TRP A 105 -6.63 15.36 2.06
CA TRP A 105 -7.58 15.04 0.99
C TRP A 105 -9.02 15.25 1.43
N THR A 106 -9.37 14.91 2.67
CA THR A 106 -10.72 15.12 3.18
C THR A 106 -11.06 16.61 3.27
N ASN A 107 -10.10 17.44 3.70
CA ASN A 107 -10.28 18.89 3.76
C ASN A 107 -10.37 19.52 2.35
N LYS A 108 -9.61 19.01 1.38
CA LYS A 108 -9.55 19.57 0.02
C LYS A 108 -10.72 19.15 -0.87
N TYR A 109 -11.09 17.87 -0.83
CA TYR A 109 -12.07 17.27 -1.75
C TYR A 109 -13.40 16.90 -1.10
N GLY A 110 -13.45 16.86 0.24
CA GLY A 110 -14.60 16.36 1.00
C GLY A 110 -14.54 14.85 1.24
N ALA A 111 -15.10 14.41 2.36
CA ALA A 111 -15.08 13.02 2.81
C ALA A 111 -15.75 12.06 1.80
N ASP A 112 -16.86 12.47 1.20
CA ASP A 112 -17.61 11.65 0.24
C ASP A 112 -16.76 11.26 -0.99
N LEU A 113 -15.95 12.19 -1.50
CA LEU A 113 -15.06 11.90 -2.63
C LEU A 113 -13.93 10.97 -2.22
N VAL A 114 -13.32 11.21 -1.07
CA VAL A 114 -12.21 10.37 -0.57
C VAL A 114 -12.69 8.95 -0.31
N LEU A 115 -13.86 8.80 0.31
CA LEU A 115 -14.48 7.51 0.58
C LEU A 115 -14.76 6.76 -0.73
N HIS A 116 -15.29 7.44 -1.76
CA HIS A 116 -15.46 6.84 -3.09
C HIS A 116 -14.13 6.33 -3.66
N VAL A 117 -13.05 7.12 -3.63
CA VAL A 117 -11.74 6.68 -4.15
C VAL A 117 -11.16 5.51 -3.36
N ILE A 118 -11.31 5.48 -2.03
CA ILE A 118 -10.90 4.33 -1.21
C ILE A 118 -11.68 3.08 -1.64
N THR A 119 -13.01 3.16 -1.77
CA THR A 119 -13.81 2.01 -2.23
C THR A 119 -13.40 1.54 -3.62
N TYR A 120 -13.05 2.47 -4.51
CA TYR A 120 -12.56 2.17 -5.85
C TYR A 120 -11.21 1.46 -5.84
N ALA A 121 -10.28 1.93 -4.99
CA ALA A 121 -8.99 1.30 -4.75
C ALA A 121 -9.14 -0.13 -4.21
N LEU A 122 -10.06 -0.35 -3.27
CA LEU A 122 -10.37 -1.67 -2.73
C LEU A 122 -10.93 -2.63 -3.80
N ARG A 123 -11.83 -2.15 -4.65
CA ARG A 123 -12.35 -2.94 -5.79
C ARG A 123 -11.27 -3.37 -6.78
N ARG A 124 -10.19 -2.60 -6.89
CA ARG A 124 -9.01 -2.92 -7.71
C ARG A 124 -7.97 -3.79 -6.98
N ASN A 125 -8.30 -4.29 -5.79
CA ASN A 125 -7.45 -5.15 -4.97
C ASN A 125 -6.06 -4.55 -4.68
N ILE A 126 -6.05 -3.27 -4.32
CA ILE A 126 -4.81 -2.57 -4.00
C ILE A 126 -4.32 -2.97 -2.60
N ALA A 127 -3.05 -3.37 -2.52
CA ALA A 127 -2.43 -3.72 -1.25
C ALA A 127 -2.23 -2.48 -0.37
N SER A 128 -2.32 -2.67 0.96
CA SER A 128 -2.13 -1.61 1.97
C SER A 128 -0.85 -0.77 1.73
N LYS A 129 0.27 -1.42 1.37
CA LYS A 129 1.55 -0.75 1.08
C LYS A 129 1.50 0.27 -0.08
N GLY A 130 0.54 0.12 -1.00
CA GLY A 130 0.40 0.97 -2.18
C GLY A 130 -0.87 1.83 -2.18
N ALA A 131 -1.73 1.70 -1.15
CA ALA A 131 -3.01 2.40 -1.08
C ALA A 131 -2.83 3.92 -1.09
N ASP A 132 -1.97 4.42 -0.22
CA ASP A 132 -1.64 5.85 -0.08
C ASP A 132 -1.18 6.47 -1.40
N ARG A 133 -0.14 5.88 -2.01
CA ARG A 133 0.40 6.32 -3.30
C ARG A 133 -0.62 6.24 -4.43
N TYR A 134 -1.54 5.27 -4.38
CA TYR A 134 -2.59 5.15 -5.38
C TYR A 134 -3.62 6.27 -5.27
N LEU A 135 -4.08 6.56 -4.04
CA LEU A 135 -4.97 7.68 -3.77
C LEU A 135 -4.34 9.00 -4.19
N ALA A 136 -3.08 9.26 -3.80
CA ALA A 136 -2.33 10.45 -4.20
C ALA A 136 -2.35 10.66 -5.72
N LYS A 137 -2.03 9.61 -6.50
CA LYS A 137 -2.09 9.66 -7.97
C LYS A 137 -3.48 9.85 -8.53
N THR A 138 -4.50 9.35 -7.84
CA THR A 138 -5.89 9.51 -8.27
C THR A 138 -6.34 10.95 -8.08
N PHE A 139 -6.04 11.54 -6.92
CA PHE A 139 -6.31 12.95 -6.66
C PHE A 139 -5.50 13.90 -7.53
N GLU A 140 -4.24 13.58 -7.84
CA GLU A 140 -3.43 14.34 -8.81
C GLU A 140 -4.12 14.41 -10.19
N ARG A 141 -4.70 13.30 -10.64
CA ARG A 141 -5.49 13.29 -11.90
C ARG A 141 -6.78 14.10 -11.77
N TYR A 142 -7.45 14.04 -10.61
CA TYR A 142 -8.66 14.83 -10.38
C TYR A 142 -8.37 16.33 -10.37
N ASP A 143 -7.22 16.75 -9.85
CA ASP A 143 -6.75 18.13 -9.95
C ASP A 143 -6.54 18.54 -11.42
N GLN A 144 -5.85 17.70 -12.20
CA GLN A 144 -5.64 17.96 -13.64
C GLN A 144 -6.95 18.05 -14.43
N GLN A 145 -7.95 17.26 -14.04
CA GLN A 145 -9.27 17.22 -14.69
C GLN A 145 -10.30 18.17 -14.05
N SER A 146 -9.92 18.94 -13.03
CA SER A 146 -10.81 19.81 -12.25
C SER A 146 -12.06 19.11 -11.70
N ILE A 147 -11.93 17.83 -11.32
CA ILE A 147 -13.01 17.00 -10.78
C ILE A 147 -13.19 17.31 -9.30
N LYS A 148 -14.39 17.71 -8.90
CA LYS A 148 -14.72 18.05 -7.50
C LYS A 148 -15.90 17.27 -6.92
N THR A 149 -16.57 16.45 -7.73
CA THR A 149 -17.79 15.73 -7.32
C THR A 149 -17.66 14.23 -7.56
N VAL A 150 -18.33 13.44 -6.72
CA VAL A 150 -18.33 11.97 -6.80
C VAL A 150 -18.82 11.47 -8.17
N GLU A 151 -19.82 12.14 -8.75
CA GLU A 151 -20.34 11.78 -10.07
C GLU A 151 -19.33 12.00 -11.19
N GLN A 152 -18.57 13.10 -11.14
CA GLN A 152 -17.51 13.37 -12.10
C GLN A 152 -16.36 12.37 -11.96
N ALA A 153 -16.01 11.99 -10.73
CA ALA A 153 -15.02 10.94 -10.47
C ALA A 153 -15.44 9.60 -11.07
N LYS A 154 -16.68 9.15 -10.83
CA LYS A 154 -17.22 7.93 -11.44
C LYS A 154 -17.15 7.93 -12.97
N LYS A 155 -17.48 9.07 -13.61
CA LYS A 155 -17.39 9.21 -15.07
C LYS A 155 -15.95 9.13 -15.56
N SER A 156 -15.01 9.81 -14.89
CA SER A 156 -13.58 9.75 -15.24
C SER A 156 -13.01 8.34 -15.08
N GLU A 157 -13.36 7.66 -13.99
CA GLU A 157 -12.96 6.27 -13.72
C GLU A 157 -13.45 5.31 -14.83
N GLN A 158 -14.70 5.43 -15.25
CA GLN A 158 -15.26 4.64 -16.35
C GLN A 158 -14.56 4.93 -17.68
N GLN A 159 -14.28 6.20 -17.99
CA GLN A 159 -13.56 6.57 -19.20
C GLN A 159 -12.14 6.01 -19.21
N HIS A 160 -11.44 6.07 -18.08
CA HIS A 160 -10.10 5.53 -17.95
C HIS A 160 -10.10 4.00 -18.11
N GLU A 161 -11.06 3.29 -17.53
CA GLU A 161 -11.19 1.84 -17.71
C GLU A 161 -11.48 1.45 -19.18
N GLN A 162 -12.38 2.19 -19.85
CA GLN A 162 -12.64 2.00 -21.27
C GLN A 162 -11.39 2.28 -22.12
N GLN A 163 -10.65 3.35 -21.83
CA GLN A 163 -9.41 3.66 -22.52
C GLN A 163 -8.36 2.56 -22.35
N MET A 164 -8.15 2.10 -21.11
CA MET A 164 -7.23 1.00 -20.80
C MET A 164 -7.61 -0.29 -21.54
N SER A 165 -8.91 -0.60 -21.63
CA SER A 165 -9.39 -1.77 -22.37
C SER A 165 -9.10 -1.68 -23.87
N ARG A 166 -9.31 -0.50 -24.48
CA ARG A 166 -9.03 -0.24 -25.90
C ARG A 166 -7.54 -0.32 -26.19
N GLU A 167 -6.71 0.30 -25.34
CA GLU A 167 -5.25 0.25 -25.49
C GLU A 167 -4.72 -1.18 -25.36
N TYR A 168 -5.25 -1.97 -24.42
CA TYR A 168 -4.88 -3.37 -24.26
C TYR A 168 -5.24 -4.20 -25.50
N GLN A 169 -6.44 -4.00 -26.06
CA GLN A 169 -6.86 -4.64 -27.31
C GLN A 169 -5.95 -4.26 -28.48
N GLN A 170 -5.63 -2.97 -28.64
CA GLN A 170 -4.73 -2.48 -29.69
C GLN A 170 -3.31 -3.06 -29.57
N LYS A 171 -2.77 -3.18 -28.34
CA LYS A 171 -1.46 -3.80 -28.09
C LYS A 171 -1.44 -5.31 -28.31
N SER A 172 -2.57 -5.99 -28.12
CA SER A 172 -2.71 -7.42 -28.41
C SER A 172 -2.76 -7.70 -29.92
N GLY A 173 -3.34 -6.79 -30.71
CA GLY A 173 -3.39 -6.89 -32.18
C GLY A 173 -2.11 -6.46 -32.89
N SER A 174 -1.37 -5.49 -32.33
CA SER A 174 -0.17 -4.90 -32.95
C SER A 174 1.11 -5.74 -32.79
N ARG A 175 1.09 -6.81 -31.98
CA ARG A 175 2.22 -7.75 -31.84
C ARG A 175 2.20 -8.93 -32.82
N LYS A 176 1.44 -8.88 -33.91
CA LYS A 176 1.79 -9.72 -35.07
C LYS A 176 3.06 -9.14 -35.68
N ARG A 177 4.21 -9.71 -35.31
CA ARG A 177 5.47 -9.49 -36.05
C ARG A 177 5.13 -9.68 -37.53
N GLN A 178 5.46 -8.70 -38.36
CA GLN A 178 5.33 -8.87 -39.81
C GLN A 178 6.06 -10.17 -40.18
N PRO A 179 5.47 -11.06 -40.98
CA PRO A 179 6.16 -12.26 -41.42
C PRO A 179 7.45 -11.82 -42.11
N ILE A 180 8.59 -12.24 -41.54
CA ILE A 180 9.90 -12.00 -42.12
C ILE A 180 9.95 -12.85 -43.39
N ASN A 181 9.74 -12.22 -44.55
CA ASN A 181 9.98 -12.84 -45.86
C ASN A 181 11.48 -12.75 -46.18
N GLU A 182 12.31 -13.42 -45.38
CA GLU A 182 13.71 -13.62 -45.74
C GLU A 182 13.80 -14.79 -46.73
N PRO A 183 14.46 -14.63 -47.88
CA PRO A 183 14.71 -15.75 -48.78
C PRO A 183 15.59 -16.77 -48.06
N MET A 184 15.24 -18.05 -48.25
CA MET A 184 15.93 -19.18 -47.62
C MET A 184 17.46 -19.08 -47.81
N PRO A 185 18.26 -19.12 -46.73
CA PRO A 185 19.71 -18.94 -46.79
C PRO A 185 20.41 -19.91 -47.73
N GLU A 186 21.47 -19.46 -48.40
CA GLU A 186 22.19 -20.28 -49.40
C GLU A 186 22.82 -21.55 -48.81
N TRP A 187 23.28 -21.50 -47.56
CA TRP A 187 23.83 -22.67 -46.88
C TRP A 187 22.78 -23.78 -46.69
N PHE A 188 21.50 -23.41 -46.53
CA PHE A 188 20.40 -24.36 -46.33
C PHE A 188 19.99 -25.02 -47.66
N LYS A 189 20.09 -24.30 -48.78
CA LYS A 189 19.87 -24.85 -50.12
C LYS A 189 20.95 -25.86 -50.50
N LYS A 190 22.23 -25.53 -50.23
CA LYS A 190 23.36 -26.46 -50.46
C LYS A 190 23.20 -27.77 -49.70
N GLN A 191 22.68 -27.73 -48.47
CA GLN A 191 22.47 -28.93 -47.67
C GLN A 191 21.38 -29.87 -48.24
N GLN A 192 20.43 -29.35 -49.03
CA GLN A 192 19.43 -30.16 -49.73
C GLN A 192 19.98 -30.76 -51.03
N GLU A 193 20.82 -30.01 -51.74
CA GLU A 193 21.50 -30.46 -52.96
C GLU A 193 22.56 -31.54 -52.67
N GLU A 194 23.17 -31.52 -51.49
CA GLU A 194 24.18 -32.49 -51.05
C GLU A 194 23.61 -33.77 -50.44
N GLN A 195 22.28 -33.92 -50.32
CA GLN A 195 21.71 -35.21 -49.96
C GLN A 195 21.77 -36.14 -51.18
N PRO A 196 22.57 -37.23 -51.15
CA PRO A 196 22.52 -38.21 -52.22
C PRO A 196 21.11 -38.78 -52.27
N ASN A 197 20.53 -38.76 -53.46
CA ASN A 197 19.25 -39.36 -53.80
C ASN A 197 19.21 -40.83 -53.33
N LYS A 198 18.79 -41.09 -52.09
CA LYS A 198 18.50 -42.44 -51.59
C LYS A 198 17.12 -42.85 -52.12
N GLN A 199 17.04 -43.00 -53.43
CA GLN A 199 16.07 -43.85 -54.08
C GLN A 199 16.77 -45.19 -54.29
N HIS A 200 16.63 -46.11 -53.34
CA HIS A 200 16.42 -47.54 -53.58
C HIS A 200 16.27 -48.24 -52.23
N TYR A 201 15.03 -48.40 -51.76
CA TYR A 201 14.73 -49.52 -50.89
C TYR A 201 14.37 -50.67 -51.82
N GLU A 202 15.30 -51.60 -52.04
CA GLU A 202 14.91 -52.91 -52.54
C GLU A 202 13.96 -53.50 -51.51
N ARG A 203 12.70 -53.67 -51.94
CA ARG A 203 11.74 -54.54 -51.28
C ARG A 203 12.39 -55.92 -51.29
N ILE A 204 12.89 -56.35 -50.12
CA ILE A 204 13.29 -57.74 -49.91
C ILE A 204 12.02 -58.56 -50.14
N ASP A 205 12.00 -59.29 -51.25
CA ASP A 205 10.94 -60.24 -51.57
C ASP A 205 10.89 -61.30 -50.47
N ASP A 206 9.77 -61.30 -49.76
CA ASP A 206 9.30 -62.37 -48.88
C ASP A 206 9.02 -63.60 -49.74
N SER A 207 10.06 -64.39 -50.01
CA SER A 207 9.91 -65.70 -50.65
C SER A 207 10.97 -66.69 -50.19
N GLY A 208 10.58 -67.48 -49.17
CA GLY A 208 10.86 -68.91 -49.06
C GLY A 208 12.27 -69.33 -48.64
N ASP A 209 12.42 -69.74 -47.37
CA ASP A 209 12.80 -71.13 -47.08
C ASP A 209 12.52 -71.52 -45.61
N PRO A 210 12.26 -72.82 -45.33
CA PRO A 210 11.43 -73.27 -44.21
C PRO A 210 12.19 -73.44 -42.89
N MET A 211 11.43 -73.32 -41.80
CA MET A 211 11.84 -73.67 -40.44
C MET A 211 12.35 -75.12 -40.35
N PRO A 212 13.54 -75.37 -39.76
CA PRO A 212 13.95 -76.73 -39.44
C PRO A 212 13.14 -77.24 -38.25
N HIS A 213 12.53 -78.41 -38.43
CA HIS A 213 11.97 -79.22 -37.36
C HIS A 213 13.07 -80.09 -36.72
N ASP A 214 12.93 -80.22 -35.40
CA ASP A 214 13.61 -81.09 -34.43
C ASP A 214 14.99 -80.66 -33.88
#